data_AF-G4YLZ3-F1
#
_entry.id   AF-G4YLZ3-F1
#
_cell.length_a   1.000
_cell.length_b   1.000
_cell.length_c   1.000
_cell.angle_alpha   90.00
_cell.angle_beta   90.00
_cell.angle_gamma   90.00
#
_symmetry.space_group_name_H-M   'P 1'
#
loop_
_entity.id
_entity.type
_entity.pdbx_description
1 polymer ?
#
loop_
_entity_poly.entity_id
_entity_poly.type
_entity_poly.pdbx_seq_one_letter_code
_entity_poly.pdbx_strand_id
1 'polypeptide(L)'
;VGPLLTDRMSPLCLKAEYVGNVNANFMHGIESLNARYEALRRVRGDGNCFFRGFIFALCERLLPSDSGGEDANAALRGRIQHKIQQSKSELVAIGYSDVAIDAFWETFVDYLAAMETRTHAELVQDFQTEGGESEYLVWYMRLLTAGYMKQHAETFQPFIDGLYPGQTVAQFCAAEVEPMGKE
;
A
#
# COMPACT_ATOMS: atom_id res chain seq x y z
N VAL A 1 21.21 2.13 -1.67
CA VAL A 1 19.77 2.09 -1.34
C VAL A 1 19.30 0.66 -1.58
N GLY A 2 18.67 -0.01 -0.60
CA GLY A 2 18.15 -1.38 -0.78
C GLY A 2 16.92 -1.42 -1.69
N PRO A 3 16.43 -2.57 -2.19
CA PRO A 3 15.31 -2.62 -3.15
C PRO A 3 14.00 -2.04 -2.58
N LEU A 4 13.05 -1.69 -3.45
CA LEU A 4 11.72 -1.19 -3.05
C LEU A 4 10.94 -2.20 -2.18
N LEU A 5 11.07 -3.49 -2.52
CA LEU A 5 10.55 -4.64 -1.80
C LEU A 5 11.58 -5.77 -1.83
N THR A 6 11.81 -6.47 -0.73
CA THR A 6 12.70 -7.64 -0.72
C THR A 6 11.98 -8.92 -1.08
N ASP A 7 12.76 -9.96 -1.38
CA ASP A 7 12.30 -11.34 -1.29
C ASP A 7 11.84 -11.71 0.12
N ARG A 8 11.13 -12.84 0.24
CA ARG A 8 10.74 -13.41 1.53
C ARG A 8 11.99 -13.76 2.33
N MET A 9 11.99 -13.40 3.61
CA MET A 9 13.08 -13.64 4.54
C MET A 9 12.54 -14.25 5.84
N SER A 10 13.34 -15.08 6.51
CA SER A 10 13.00 -15.52 7.86
C SER A 10 12.92 -14.31 8.81
N PRO A 11 11.95 -14.26 9.73
CA PRO A 11 11.88 -13.22 10.75
C PRO A 11 13.15 -13.14 11.62
N LEU A 12 13.92 -14.23 11.73
CA LEU A 12 15.20 -14.24 12.44
C LEU A 12 16.26 -13.32 11.82
N CYS A 13 16.09 -12.88 10.56
CA CYS A 13 17.01 -11.92 9.94
C CYS A 13 17.08 -10.60 10.73
N LEU A 14 16.04 -10.27 11.49
CA LEU A 14 15.99 -9.09 12.35
C LEU A 14 16.97 -9.18 13.53
N LYS A 15 17.34 -10.38 14.00
CA LYS A 15 18.18 -10.53 15.21
C LYS A 15 19.47 -9.73 15.11
N ALA A 16 20.12 -9.73 13.94
CA ALA A 16 21.38 -9.02 13.71
C ALA A 16 21.27 -7.51 13.95
N GLU A 17 20.10 -6.89 13.76
CA GLU A 17 19.87 -5.45 13.97
C GLU A 17 19.69 -5.09 15.43
N TYR A 18 19.33 -6.06 16.27
CA TYR A 18 19.02 -5.85 17.68
C TYR A 18 20.05 -6.49 18.62
N VAL A 19 21.13 -7.07 18.09
CA VAL A 19 22.26 -7.54 18.92
C VAL A 19 22.84 -6.35 19.69
N GLY A 20 22.96 -6.52 21.02
CA GLY A 20 23.48 -5.47 21.90
C GLY A 20 22.50 -4.35 22.23
N ASN A 21 21.24 -4.44 21.77
CA ASN A 21 20.21 -3.49 22.16
C ASN A 21 19.94 -3.59 23.68
N VAL A 22 19.90 -2.44 24.36
CA VAL A 22 19.66 -2.36 25.81
C VAL A 22 18.32 -2.95 26.24
N ASN A 23 17.34 -2.97 25.33
CA ASN A 23 16.03 -3.55 25.56
C ASN A 23 15.96 -4.98 25.01
N ALA A 24 16.15 -5.97 25.90
CA ALA A 24 16.09 -7.38 25.54
C ALA A 24 14.74 -7.83 24.96
N ASN A 25 13.65 -7.06 25.16
CA ASN A 25 12.34 -7.41 24.65
C ASN A 25 12.26 -7.43 23.12
N PHE A 26 13.16 -6.75 22.40
CA PHE A 26 13.23 -6.86 20.94
C PHE A 26 13.57 -8.30 20.50
N MET A 27 14.48 -8.96 21.20
CA MET A 27 14.85 -10.35 20.88
C MET A 27 13.69 -11.31 21.14
N HIS A 28 12.98 -11.14 22.27
CA HIS A 28 11.76 -11.90 22.56
C HIS A 28 10.66 -11.65 21.52
N GLY A 29 10.50 -10.40 21.06
CA GLY A 29 9.57 -10.03 20.00
C GLY A 29 9.88 -10.75 18.68
N ILE A 30 11.15 -10.76 18.28
CA ILE A 30 11.60 -11.45 17.05
C ILE A 30 11.35 -12.96 17.14
N GLU A 31 11.60 -13.57 18.29
CA GLU A 31 11.32 -15.00 18.50
C GLU A 31 9.82 -15.30 18.45
N SER A 32 9.00 -14.46 19.06
CA SER A 32 7.53 -14.56 18.95
C SER A 32 7.04 -14.39 17.52
N LEU A 33 7.65 -13.50 16.72
CA LEU A 33 7.29 -13.32 15.31
C LEU A 33 7.68 -14.56 14.50
N ASN A 34 8.89 -15.09 14.68
CA ASN A 34 9.34 -16.29 13.98
C ASN A 34 8.50 -17.53 14.31
N ALA A 35 7.95 -17.62 15.51
CA ALA A 35 7.06 -18.72 15.89
C ALA A 35 5.67 -18.63 15.24
N ARG A 36 5.24 -17.44 14.79
CA ARG A 36 3.88 -17.18 14.27
C ARG A 36 3.83 -16.97 12.76
N TYR A 37 4.89 -16.42 12.18
CA TYR A 37 4.95 -16.04 10.78
C TYR A 37 6.11 -16.77 10.11
N GLU A 38 5.83 -17.37 8.95
CA GLU A 38 6.81 -18.10 8.15
C GLU A 38 7.91 -17.17 7.62
N ALA A 39 7.52 -15.99 7.16
CA ALA A 39 8.41 -15.04 6.50
C ALA A 39 7.97 -13.60 6.72
N LEU A 40 8.89 -12.68 6.45
CA LEU A 40 8.63 -11.25 6.25
C LEU A 40 9.20 -10.79 4.91
N ARG A 41 8.71 -9.67 4.41
CA ARG A 41 9.35 -8.88 3.35
C ARG A 41 9.63 -7.50 3.90
N ARG A 42 10.79 -6.93 3.56
CA ARG A 42 11.08 -5.53 3.85
C ARG A 42 10.60 -4.67 2.72
N VAL A 43 10.09 -3.51 3.09
CA VAL A 43 9.74 -2.42 2.17
C VAL A 43 10.75 -1.31 2.40
N ARG A 44 11.22 -0.66 1.34
CA ARG A 44 12.13 0.49 1.46
C ARG A 44 11.50 1.58 2.32
N GLY A 45 12.26 2.11 3.28
CA GLY A 45 11.89 3.29 4.07
C GLY A 45 12.10 4.58 3.28
N ASP A 46 11.30 4.79 2.23
CA ASP A 46 11.31 5.97 1.36
C ASP A 46 10.10 6.90 1.61
N GLY A 47 9.41 6.72 2.74
CA GLY A 47 8.16 7.40 3.08
C GLY A 47 6.93 6.85 2.34
N ASN A 48 7.06 5.84 1.47
CA ASN A 48 5.93 5.17 0.82
C ASN A 48 5.67 3.76 1.37
N CYS A 49 6.37 3.36 2.43
CA CYS A 49 6.44 1.99 2.90
C CYS A 49 5.09 1.40 3.28
N PHE A 50 4.21 2.17 3.93
CA PHE A 50 2.85 1.75 4.27
C PHE A 50 2.03 1.42 3.01
N PHE A 51 1.92 2.37 2.08
CA PHE A 51 1.16 2.19 0.84
C PHE A 51 1.73 1.05 -0.01
N ARG A 52 3.05 1.01 -0.18
CA ARG A 52 3.72 -0.03 -0.97
C ARG A 52 3.51 -1.42 -0.38
N GLY A 53 3.66 -1.56 0.94
CA GLY A 53 3.41 -2.81 1.65
C GLY A 53 1.95 -3.25 1.60
N PHE A 54 1.02 -2.30 1.77
CA PHE A 54 -0.43 -2.55 1.69
C PHE A 54 -0.85 -3.02 0.29
N ILE A 55 -0.46 -2.30 -0.76
CA ILE A 55 -0.86 -2.64 -2.13
C ILE A 55 -0.25 -3.99 -2.53
N PHE A 56 1.03 -4.25 -2.20
CA PHE A 56 1.62 -5.56 -2.47
C PHE A 56 0.83 -6.69 -1.79
N ALA A 57 0.51 -6.55 -0.50
CA ALA A 57 -0.24 -7.56 0.24
C ALA A 57 -1.68 -7.72 -0.30
N LEU A 58 -2.31 -6.63 -0.77
CA LEU A 58 -3.60 -6.69 -1.44
C LEU A 58 -3.48 -7.48 -2.75
N CYS A 59 -2.55 -7.11 -3.63
CA CYS A 59 -2.33 -7.78 -4.91
C CYS A 59 -1.94 -9.25 -4.73
N GLU A 60 -1.12 -9.61 -3.74
CA GLU A 60 -0.76 -11.00 -3.42
C GLU A 60 -2.03 -11.83 -3.10
N ARG A 61 -3.00 -11.25 -2.38
CA ARG A 61 -4.31 -11.89 -2.12
C ARG A 61 -5.24 -11.93 -3.32
N LEU A 62 -5.02 -11.06 -4.31
CA LEU A 62 -5.79 -11.06 -5.54
C LEU A 62 -5.27 -12.08 -6.54
N LEU A 63 -4.06 -12.63 -6.43
CA LEU A 63 -3.58 -13.64 -7.38
C LEU A 63 -4.51 -14.86 -7.46
N PRO A 64 -4.61 -15.57 -8.60
CA PRO A 64 -5.39 -16.79 -8.71
C PRO A 64 -4.92 -17.84 -7.69
N SER A 65 -5.84 -18.64 -7.19
CA SER A 65 -5.46 -19.77 -6.34
C SER A 65 -4.71 -20.85 -7.14
N ASP A 66 -3.57 -21.32 -6.65
CA ASP A 66 -2.78 -22.40 -7.26
C ASP A 66 -3.49 -23.78 -7.30
N SER A 67 -4.70 -23.89 -6.74
CA SER A 67 -5.38 -25.17 -6.48
C SER A 67 -6.00 -25.89 -7.69
N GLY A 68 -5.79 -25.42 -8.93
CA GLY A 68 -6.32 -26.08 -10.14
C GLY A 68 -7.84 -26.23 -10.20
N GLY A 69 -8.56 -25.54 -9.30
CA GLY A 69 -10.01 -25.52 -9.17
C GLY A 69 -10.57 -24.11 -9.41
N GLU A 70 -11.77 -23.85 -8.91
CA GLU A 70 -12.39 -22.52 -8.96
C GLU A 70 -11.50 -21.48 -8.25
N ASP A 71 -11.27 -20.35 -8.91
CA ASP A 71 -10.48 -19.26 -8.35
C ASP A 71 -11.21 -18.62 -7.17
N ALA A 72 -10.83 -19.04 -5.96
CA ALA A 72 -11.41 -18.55 -4.72
C ALA A 72 -11.26 -17.02 -4.54
N ASN A 73 -10.32 -16.40 -5.25
CA ASN A 73 -10.04 -14.97 -5.15
C ASN A 73 -10.80 -14.14 -6.20
N ALA A 74 -11.49 -14.77 -7.17
CA ALA A 74 -12.20 -14.08 -8.25
C ALA A 74 -13.23 -13.07 -7.75
N ALA A 75 -14.03 -13.45 -6.74
CA ALA A 75 -15.04 -12.56 -6.17
C ALA A 75 -14.42 -11.33 -5.47
N LEU A 76 -13.30 -11.51 -4.77
CA LEU A 76 -12.56 -10.40 -4.15
C LEU A 76 -11.93 -9.50 -5.22
N ARG A 77 -11.30 -10.10 -6.23
CA ARG A 77 -10.71 -9.41 -7.39
C ARG A 77 -11.73 -8.51 -8.08
N GLY A 78 -12.89 -9.06 -8.44
CA GLY A 78 -13.97 -8.29 -9.07
C GLY A 78 -14.49 -7.14 -8.20
N ARG A 79 -14.60 -7.35 -6.88
CA ARG A 79 -14.99 -6.28 -5.94
C ARG A 79 -13.98 -5.15 -5.89
N ILE A 80 -12.68 -5.46 -5.82
CA ILE A 80 -11.62 -4.45 -5.77
C ILE A 80 -11.52 -3.71 -7.10
N GLN A 81 -11.55 -4.42 -8.23
CA GLN A 81 -11.60 -3.82 -9.57
C GLN A 81 -12.77 -2.83 -9.69
N HIS A 82 -13.97 -3.23 -9.30
CA HIS A 82 -15.13 -2.36 -9.33
C HIS A 82 -14.97 -1.12 -8.43
N LYS A 83 -14.32 -1.26 -7.26
CA LYS A 83 -14.07 -0.10 -6.38
C LYS A 83 -13.06 0.88 -6.96
N ILE A 84 -11.97 0.40 -7.55
CA ILE A 84 -11.01 1.28 -8.24
C ILE A 84 -11.63 1.91 -9.49
N GLN A 85 -12.49 1.19 -10.22
CA GLN A 85 -13.19 1.76 -11.38
C GLN A 85 -14.09 2.95 -10.98
N GLN A 86 -14.80 2.83 -9.86
CA GLN A 86 -15.71 3.88 -9.37
C GLN A 86 -14.97 5.06 -8.72
N SER A 87 -13.81 4.83 -8.12
CA SER A 87 -13.17 5.83 -7.27
C SER A 87 -12.71 7.08 -8.01
N LYS A 88 -12.48 7.03 -9.32
CA LYS A 88 -12.10 8.22 -10.09
C LYS A 88 -13.18 9.29 -10.07
N SER A 89 -14.44 8.93 -10.31
CA SER A 89 -15.54 9.90 -10.28
C SER A 89 -15.76 10.46 -8.87
N GLU A 90 -15.54 9.64 -7.84
CA GLU A 90 -15.58 10.07 -6.43
C GLU A 90 -14.48 11.11 -6.14
N LEU A 91 -13.25 10.91 -6.64
CA LEU A 91 -12.17 11.90 -6.51
C LEU A 91 -12.46 13.19 -7.28
N VAL A 92 -12.97 13.10 -8.51
CA VAL A 92 -13.36 14.29 -9.29
C VAL A 92 -14.46 15.09 -8.57
N ALA A 93 -15.43 14.41 -7.94
CA ALA A 93 -16.49 15.06 -7.19
C ALA A 93 -15.99 15.86 -5.97
N ILE A 94 -14.81 15.52 -5.43
CA ILE A 94 -14.15 16.25 -4.32
C ILE A 94 -13.26 17.40 -4.85
N GLY A 95 -13.06 17.49 -6.17
CA GLY A 95 -12.31 18.58 -6.81
C GLY A 95 -10.93 18.20 -7.32
N TYR A 96 -10.57 16.91 -7.39
CA TYR A 96 -9.37 16.50 -8.13
C TYR A 96 -9.58 16.69 -9.64
N SER A 97 -8.52 17.11 -10.33
CA SER A 97 -8.54 17.25 -11.80
C SER A 97 -8.58 15.87 -12.46
N ASP A 98 -9.62 15.62 -13.26
CA ASP A 98 -9.80 14.40 -14.05
C ASP A 98 -8.54 14.04 -14.84
N VAL A 99 -8.03 14.99 -15.62
CA VAL A 99 -6.84 14.82 -16.46
C VAL A 99 -5.57 14.59 -15.63
N ALA A 100 -5.46 15.20 -14.45
CA ALA A 100 -4.25 15.07 -13.63
C ALA A 100 -4.14 13.69 -12.96
N ILE A 101 -5.27 13.04 -12.68
CA ILE A 101 -5.30 11.74 -11.99
C ILE A 101 -5.46 10.56 -12.96
N ASP A 102 -5.74 10.85 -14.24
CA ASP A 102 -6.13 9.87 -15.25
C ASP A 102 -5.11 8.75 -15.41
N ALA A 103 -3.85 9.09 -15.68
CA ALA A 103 -2.79 8.11 -15.91
C ALA A 103 -2.58 7.19 -14.69
N PHE A 104 -2.69 7.70 -13.46
CA PHE A 104 -2.55 6.90 -12.24
C PHE A 104 -3.72 5.95 -12.04
N TRP A 105 -4.93 6.42 -12.35
CA TRP A 105 -6.14 5.60 -12.28
C TRP A 105 -6.15 4.51 -13.36
N GLU A 106 -5.88 4.85 -14.62
CA GLU A 106 -5.80 3.90 -15.74
C GLU A 106 -4.77 2.81 -15.44
N THR A 107 -3.57 3.20 -15.00
CA THR A 107 -2.54 2.24 -14.58
C THR A 107 -3.06 1.29 -13.50
N PHE A 108 -3.81 1.79 -12.50
CA PHE A 108 -4.36 0.93 -11.45
C PHE A 108 -5.42 -0.04 -11.98
N VAL A 109 -6.34 0.45 -12.81
CA VAL A 109 -7.39 -0.38 -13.44
C VAL A 109 -6.76 -1.49 -14.27
N ASP A 110 -5.82 -1.15 -15.15
CA ASP A 110 -5.14 -2.09 -16.02
C ASP A 110 -4.29 -3.09 -15.22
N TYR A 111 -3.58 -2.61 -14.20
CA TYR A 111 -2.80 -3.46 -13.31
C TYR A 111 -3.69 -4.51 -12.61
N LEU A 112 -4.88 -4.11 -12.14
CA LEU A 112 -5.84 -5.03 -11.52
C LEU A 112 -6.51 -5.97 -12.53
N ALA A 113 -6.73 -5.54 -13.77
CA ALA A 113 -7.29 -6.39 -14.83
C ALA A 113 -6.33 -7.53 -15.19
N ALA A 114 -5.02 -7.25 -15.23
CA ALA A 114 -3.98 -8.24 -15.50
C ALA A 114 -3.75 -9.27 -14.38
N MET A 115 -4.33 -9.07 -13.19
CA MET A 115 -4.07 -9.93 -12.03
C MET A 115 -4.53 -11.39 -12.20
N GLU A 116 -5.50 -11.67 -13.08
CA GLU A 116 -5.99 -13.04 -13.30
C GLU A 116 -4.94 -13.95 -13.96
N THR A 117 -3.99 -13.39 -14.70
CA THR A 117 -2.94 -14.15 -15.39
C THR A 117 -1.56 -13.89 -14.82
N ARG A 118 -1.44 -12.95 -13.87
CA ARG A 118 -0.17 -12.57 -13.27
C ARG A 118 0.30 -13.65 -12.29
N THR A 119 1.59 -13.96 -12.35
CA THR A 119 2.26 -14.87 -11.41
C THR A 119 2.76 -14.12 -10.19
N HIS A 120 3.01 -14.86 -9.10
CA HIS A 120 3.64 -14.30 -7.90
C HIS A 120 5.03 -13.71 -8.18
N ALA A 121 5.80 -14.31 -9.08
CA ALA A 121 7.13 -13.82 -9.45
C ALA A 121 7.06 -12.46 -10.17
N GLU A 122 6.12 -12.31 -11.11
CA GLU A 122 5.87 -11.04 -11.79
C GLU A 122 5.42 -9.96 -10.80
N LEU A 123 4.49 -10.27 -9.89
CA LEU A 123 4.07 -9.33 -8.85
C LEU A 123 5.24 -8.83 -8.00
N VAL A 124 6.16 -9.73 -7.60
CA VAL A 124 7.36 -9.34 -6.85
C VAL A 124 8.26 -8.42 -7.69
N GLN A 125 8.46 -8.75 -8.97
CA GLN A 125 9.26 -7.94 -9.88
C GLN A 125 8.67 -6.54 -10.11
N ASP A 126 7.35 -6.42 -10.24
CA ASP A 126 6.65 -5.14 -10.41
C ASP A 126 6.90 -4.19 -9.21
N PHE A 127 6.90 -4.76 -8.01
CA PHE A 127 7.14 -4.01 -6.75
C PHE A 127 8.63 -3.84 -6.41
N GLN A 128 9.53 -4.48 -7.16
CA GLN A 128 10.97 -4.28 -7.09
C GLN A 128 11.47 -3.24 -8.11
N THR A 129 10.70 -2.99 -9.18
CA THR A 129 11.09 -2.11 -10.29
C THR A 129 10.86 -0.64 -9.92
N GLU A 130 11.95 0.13 -9.81
CA GLU A 130 11.90 1.58 -9.60
C GLU A 130 11.35 2.30 -10.84
N GLY A 131 10.52 3.33 -10.64
CA GLY A 131 9.87 4.04 -11.74
C GLY A 131 8.82 3.22 -12.48
N GLY A 132 8.49 2.01 -12.00
CA GLY A 132 7.49 1.13 -12.61
C GLY A 132 6.05 1.43 -12.18
N GLU A 133 5.12 0.59 -12.65
CA GLU A 133 3.69 0.71 -12.39
C GLU A 133 3.36 0.76 -10.89
N SER A 134 4.11 0.04 -10.04
CA SER A 134 3.87 0.00 -8.59
C SER A 134 3.95 1.38 -7.93
N GLU A 135 4.70 2.33 -8.48
CA GLU A 135 4.75 3.70 -7.96
C GLU A 135 3.52 4.52 -8.33
N TYR A 136 2.92 4.24 -9.49
CA TYR A 136 1.65 4.84 -9.92
C TYR A 136 0.50 4.32 -9.05
N LEU A 137 0.54 3.04 -8.67
CA LEU A 137 -0.41 2.47 -7.70
C LEU A 137 -0.32 3.18 -6.35
N VAL A 138 0.90 3.44 -5.86
CA VAL A 138 1.12 4.19 -4.61
C VAL A 138 0.56 5.60 -4.72
N TRP A 139 0.86 6.33 -5.80
CA TRP A 139 0.32 7.66 -6.06
C TRP A 139 -1.21 7.68 -5.98
N TYR A 140 -1.86 6.76 -6.71
CA TYR A 140 -3.31 6.72 -6.73
C TYR A 140 -3.89 6.35 -5.36
N MET A 141 -3.27 5.40 -4.64
CA MET A 141 -3.72 5.01 -3.29
C MET A 141 -3.62 6.17 -2.28
N ARG A 142 -2.62 7.05 -2.42
CA ARG A 142 -2.55 8.30 -1.63
C ARG A 142 -3.73 9.22 -1.92
N LEU A 143 -4.10 9.38 -3.19
CA LEU A 143 -5.27 10.17 -3.58
C LEU A 143 -6.58 9.57 -3.05
N LEU A 144 -6.74 8.25 -3.10
CA LEU A 144 -7.89 7.56 -2.51
C LEU A 144 -8.01 7.83 -1.01
N THR A 145 -6.87 7.77 -0.31
CA THR A 145 -6.80 8.03 1.13
C THR A 145 -7.17 9.48 1.45
N ALA A 146 -6.57 10.43 0.75
CA ALA A 146 -6.86 11.86 0.90
C ALA A 146 -8.33 12.17 0.53
N GLY A 147 -8.84 11.59 -0.54
CA GLY A 147 -10.24 11.72 -0.96
C GLY A 147 -11.21 11.24 0.11
N TYR A 148 -10.98 10.06 0.66
CA TYR A 148 -11.79 9.53 1.76
C TYR A 148 -11.77 10.45 2.99
N MET A 149 -10.59 10.93 3.37
CA MET A 149 -10.45 11.87 4.50
C MET A 149 -11.22 13.16 4.25
N LYS A 150 -11.11 13.74 3.05
CA LYS A 150 -11.81 14.98 2.68
C LYS A 150 -13.33 14.81 2.63
N GLN A 151 -13.84 13.69 2.12
CA GLN A 151 -15.27 13.38 2.13
C GLN A 151 -15.84 13.26 3.55
N HIS A 152 -15.01 12.82 4.49
CA HIS A 152 -15.38 12.61 5.89
C HIS A 152 -14.67 13.59 6.83
N ALA A 153 -14.47 14.83 6.39
CA ALA A 153 -13.64 15.80 7.09
C ALA A 153 -14.07 16.03 8.54
N GLU A 154 -15.37 16.08 8.82
CA GLU A 154 -15.90 16.24 10.19
C GLU A 154 -15.46 15.11 11.13
N THR A 155 -15.37 13.88 10.61
CA THR A 155 -14.91 12.71 11.38
C THR A 155 -13.41 12.81 11.67
N PHE A 156 -12.61 13.30 10.72
CA PHE A 156 -11.15 13.33 10.85
C PHE A 156 -10.62 14.59 11.54
N GLN A 157 -11.33 15.72 11.47
CA GLN A 157 -10.86 17.02 11.97
C GLN A 157 -10.41 16.99 13.43
N PRO A 158 -11.12 16.36 14.39
CA PRO A 158 -10.67 16.32 15.79
C PRO A 158 -9.31 15.64 15.98
N PHE A 159 -8.99 14.63 15.15
CA PHE A 159 -7.71 13.94 15.20
C PHE A 159 -6.59 14.79 14.59
N ILE A 160 -6.90 15.51 13.50
CA ILE A 160 -5.96 16.44 12.89
C ILE A 160 -5.66 17.61 13.82
N ASP A 161 -6.66 18.19 14.49
CA ASP A 161 -6.46 19.28 15.44
C ASP A 161 -5.56 18.90 16.62
N GLY A 162 -5.61 17.63 17.05
CA GLY A 162 -4.77 17.12 18.13
C GLY A 162 -3.28 17.03 17.79
N LEU A 163 -2.94 16.77 16.52
CA LEU A 163 -1.56 16.58 16.05
C LEU A 163 -1.02 17.79 15.28
N TYR A 164 -1.89 18.49 14.55
CA TYR A 164 -1.61 19.63 13.68
C TYR A 164 -2.61 20.78 13.94
N PRO A 165 -2.51 21.45 15.10
CA PRO A 165 -3.49 22.45 15.52
C PRO A 165 -3.71 23.55 14.48
N GLY A 166 -4.97 23.81 14.13
CA GLY A 166 -5.36 24.87 13.21
C GLY A 166 -5.23 24.53 11.72
N GLN A 167 -4.82 23.30 11.38
CA GLN A 167 -4.90 22.81 10.00
C GLN A 167 -6.25 22.16 9.72
N THR A 168 -6.84 22.48 8.57
CA THR A 168 -8.02 21.76 8.05
C THR A 168 -7.60 20.38 7.51
N VAL A 169 -8.53 19.43 7.47
CA VAL A 169 -8.28 18.11 6.82
C VAL A 169 -7.74 18.27 5.40
N ALA A 170 -8.23 19.23 4.62
CA ALA A 170 -7.74 19.47 3.26
C ALA A 170 -6.27 19.92 3.22
N GLN A 171 -5.85 20.80 4.15
CA GLN A 171 -4.47 21.25 4.27
C GLN A 171 -3.55 20.11 4.71
N PHE A 172 -3.99 19.30 5.67
CA PHE A 172 -3.27 18.12 6.12
C PHE A 172 -3.09 17.12 4.96
N CYS A 173 -4.16 16.81 4.21
CA CYS A 173 -4.07 15.91 3.07
C CYS A 173 -3.07 16.40 2.01
N ALA A 174 -3.08 17.69 1.67
CA ALA A 174 -2.17 18.26 0.68
C ALA A 174 -0.69 18.26 1.12
N ALA A 175 -0.44 18.33 2.43
CA ALA A 175 0.92 18.38 2.97
C ALA A 175 1.51 17.02 3.36
N GLU A 176 0.68 16.11 3.86
CA GLU A 176 1.13 14.87 4.52
C GLU A 176 0.60 13.58 3.88
N VAL A 177 -0.48 13.62 3.10
CA VAL A 177 -1.08 12.39 2.52
C VAL A 177 -0.79 12.25 1.04
N GLU A 178 -1.12 13.29 0.26
CA GLU A 178 -0.99 13.31 -1.21
C GLU A 178 0.47 13.23 -1.68
N PRO A 179 1.44 13.93 -1.06
CA PRO A 179 2.81 13.91 -1.58
C PRO A 179 3.48 12.54 -1.40
N MET A 180 4.20 12.11 -2.43
CA MET A 180 5.07 10.94 -2.34
C MET A 180 6.17 11.16 -1.29
N GLY A 181 6.53 10.07 -0.60
CA GLY A 181 7.60 10.06 0.39
C GLY A 181 7.25 10.71 1.73
N LYS A 182 5.97 11.04 1.97
CA LYS A 182 5.44 11.39 3.28
C LYS A 182 4.93 10.15 4.01
N GLU A 183 5.47 9.91 5.20
CA GLU A 183 5.05 8.87 6.14
C GLU A 183 3.81 9.30 6.93
#